data_AF-A0A182U286-F1
#
_entry.id   AF-A0A182U286-F1
#
_cell.length_a   1.000
_cell.length_b   1.000
_cell.length_c   1.000
_cell.angle_alpha   90.00
_cell.angle_beta   90.00
_cell.angle_gamma   90.00
#
_symmetry.space_group_name_H-M   'P 1'
#
loop_
_entity.id
_entity.type
_entity.pdbx_description
1 polymer ?
#
loop_
_entity_poly.entity_id
_entity_poly.type
_entity_poly.pdbx_seq_one_letter_code
_entity_poly.pdbx_strand_id
1 'polypeptide(L)'
;MESDFNYVAVPGLDEVVRQCRNRNLFFSTDIEKAIQEAELIFISVNTPTKTYGNGRGRAADLKYVEGCARMIAEMSQNSKIVVEKSTVPVRAAESIMHILKANHKPGVKYDILSNPEFLAEGTAVEDLLKPDRVLIGGEQTPEGQAAIEKLCWVYEHWIPKKNIITTNTWSSELSKLAANAFLAQRISSINSLSAVCEATGADVSEVARAVGLDSRIGPKFLQASVGFGGSCFQKDILNLVYICEGLNLPEVAAYWQQVIDMNDYQKTRFSQKIIECLFNTVTDKRISILGFAFKKNTGDTRETPAIAVCRTLLDEGAQLNIYDPKVEPEQILADLTHPKVTESPEHVKRAVQIFADPYDAVRGTHALVVCTEWDEFVSLNYERIYASMMKPAYIFDGRKILPHERLQQIGFHVQTIGKRLLQRSHQHQQQQQQQDPSVRPYPSHQTNGLGPLPANGDGPSAQA
;
A
#
# COMPACT_ATOMS: atom_id res chain seq x y z
N MET A 1 -3.71 18.77 -28.82
CA MET A 1 -4.07 19.43 -27.55
C MET A 1 -4.12 18.38 -26.44
N GLU A 2 -3.07 17.56 -26.35
CA GLU A 2 -2.94 16.49 -25.38
C GLU A 2 -1.63 16.72 -24.61
N SER A 3 -1.67 16.49 -23.30
CA SER A 3 -0.55 16.34 -22.33
C SER A 3 0.10 17.56 -21.62
N ASP A 4 -0.66 18.57 -21.18
CA ASP A 4 -0.15 19.59 -20.24
C ASP A 4 -0.19 19.20 -18.74
N PHE A 5 -0.64 17.98 -18.38
CA PHE A 5 -0.87 17.56 -16.98
C PHE A 5 -0.03 16.34 -16.58
N ASN A 6 1.30 16.41 -16.76
CA ASN A 6 2.18 15.25 -16.57
C ASN A 6 2.79 15.10 -15.16
N TYR A 7 2.33 15.83 -14.13
CA TYR A 7 3.05 15.84 -12.84
C TYR A 7 2.43 14.96 -11.75
N VAL A 8 1.10 14.76 -11.72
CA VAL A 8 0.43 13.90 -10.72
C VAL A 8 -0.83 13.26 -11.31
N ALA A 9 -0.89 11.92 -11.36
CA ALA A 9 -2.06 11.19 -11.83
C ALA A 9 -3.10 11.03 -10.70
N VAL A 10 -4.08 11.94 -10.65
CA VAL A 10 -5.21 11.88 -9.70
C VAL A 10 -6.53 11.88 -10.48
N PRO A 11 -7.41 10.88 -10.28
CA PRO A 11 -8.72 10.85 -10.92
C PRO A 11 -9.52 12.15 -10.67
N GLY A 12 -10.02 12.75 -11.74
CA GLY A 12 -10.84 13.97 -11.70
C GLY A 12 -10.07 15.29 -11.54
N LEU A 13 -8.76 15.28 -11.27
CA LEU A 13 -8.00 16.51 -11.03
C LEU A 13 -7.90 17.39 -12.28
N ASP A 14 -7.62 16.81 -13.44
CA ASP A 14 -7.49 17.53 -14.71
C ASP A 14 -8.74 18.33 -15.05
N GLU A 15 -9.91 17.77 -14.77
CA GLU A 15 -11.19 18.43 -15.03
C GLU A 15 -11.36 19.66 -14.14
N VAL A 16 -11.12 19.51 -12.83
CA VAL A 16 -11.18 20.62 -11.86
C VAL A 16 -10.18 21.73 -12.23
N VAL A 17 -8.94 21.37 -12.57
CA VAL A 17 -7.90 22.35 -12.92
C VAL A 17 -8.28 23.10 -14.19
N ARG A 18 -8.76 22.42 -15.24
CA ARG A 18 -9.19 23.06 -16.49
C ARG A 18 -10.31 24.08 -16.29
N GLN A 19 -11.25 23.81 -15.37
CA GLN A 19 -12.38 24.70 -15.12
C GLN A 19 -11.98 26.03 -14.46
N CYS A 20 -10.92 26.02 -13.64
CA CYS A 20 -10.54 27.14 -12.77
C CYS A 20 -9.23 27.86 -13.20
N ARG A 21 -8.35 27.19 -13.94
CA ARG A 21 -7.04 27.73 -14.33
C ARG A 21 -7.19 29.01 -15.14
N ASN A 22 -6.35 30.00 -14.83
CA ASN A 22 -6.34 31.35 -15.40
C ASN A 22 -7.62 32.18 -15.13
N ARG A 23 -8.51 31.71 -14.25
CA ARG A 23 -9.68 32.47 -13.76
C ARG A 23 -9.50 32.85 -12.30
N ASN A 24 -9.33 31.85 -11.46
CA ASN A 24 -9.09 32.00 -10.02
C ASN A 24 -8.07 30.97 -9.47
N LEU A 25 -7.53 30.11 -10.35
CA LEU A 25 -6.40 29.23 -10.07
C LEU A 25 -5.23 29.62 -10.98
N PHE A 26 -4.07 29.90 -10.39
CA PHE A 26 -2.87 30.28 -11.11
C PHE A 26 -1.68 29.45 -10.63
N PHE A 27 -0.78 29.11 -11.54
CA PHE A 27 0.50 28.48 -11.23
C PHE A 27 1.61 29.45 -11.65
N SER A 28 2.52 29.76 -10.74
CA SER A 28 3.60 30.72 -10.96
C SER A 28 4.86 30.29 -10.21
N THR A 29 6.01 30.71 -10.74
CA THR A 29 7.31 30.64 -10.04
C THR A 29 7.69 31.96 -9.39
N ASP A 30 6.89 33.02 -9.57
CA ASP A 30 7.05 34.32 -8.92
C ASP A 30 6.50 34.27 -7.50
N ILE A 31 7.32 33.75 -6.59
CA ILE A 31 6.95 33.51 -5.19
C ILE A 31 6.80 34.82 -4.43
N GLU A 32 7.65 35.82 -4.69
CA GLU A 32 7.64 37.11 -3.99
C GLU A 32 6.32 37.83 -4.21
N LYS A 33 5.89 37.96 -5.47
CA LYS A 33 4.63 38.59 -5.81
C LYS A 33 3.45 37.89 -5.15
N ALA A 34 3.42 36.55 -5.22
CA ALA A 34 2.35 35.76 -4.62
C ALA A 34 2.28 35.95 -3.09
N ILE A 35 3.43 35.99 -2.40
CA ILE A 35 3.47 36.24 -0.94
C ILE A 35 3.00 37.65 -0.62
N GLN A 36 3.40 38.66 -1.39
CA GLN A 36 3.01 40.05 -1.15
C GLN A 36 1.50 40.25 -1.29
N GLU A 37 0.88 39.66 -2.31
CA GLU A 37 -0.54 39.79 -2.61
C GLU A 37 -1.46 38.93 -1.72
N ALA A 38 -0.99 37.78 -1.21
CA ALA A 38 -1.84 36.84 -0.48
C ALA A 38 -2.25 37.32 0.92
N GLU A 39 -3.50 37.08 1.33
CA GLU A 39 -3.93 37.24 2.73
C GLU A 39 -3.70 35.98 3.57
N LEU A 40 -3.82 34.82 2.91
CA LEU A 40 -3.66 33.50 3.50
C LEU A 40 -2.66 32.70 2.66
N ILE A 41 -1.63 32.13 3.29
CA ILE A 41 -0.54 31.43 2.62
C ILE A 41 -0.46 30.00 3.16
N PHE A 42 -0.69 29.01 2.29
CA PHE A 42 -0.46 27.61 2.62
C PHE A 42 1.00 27.22 2.44
N ILE A 43 1.59 26.58 3.46
CA ILE A 43 2.86 25.86 3.35
C ILE A 43 2.54 24.39 3.11
N SER A 44 2.83 23.91 1.90
CA SER A 44 2.53 22.53 1.44
C SER A 44 3.76 21.87 0.81
N VAL A 45 4.91 22.01 1.47
CA VAL A 45 6.19 21.46 1.03
C VAL A 45 6.49 20.12 1.70
N ASN A 46 7.40 19.34 1.09
CA ASN A 46 7.81 18.06 1.64
C ASN A 46 8.56 18.20 2.97
N THR A 47 8.37 17.22 3.85
CA THR A 47 9.07 17.05 5.13
C THR A 47 9.75 15.68 5.15
N PRO A 48 10.80 15.48 4.32
CA PRO A 48 11.41 14.17 4.16
C PRO A 48 12.03 13.69 5.47
N THR A 49 12.13 12.37 5.65
CA THR A 49 12.84 11.81 6.80
C THR A 49 14.34 12.14 6.72
N LYS A 50 14.93 12.57 7.84
CA LYS A 50 16.37 12.86 7.93
C LYS A 50 17.20 11.64 7.54
N THR A 51 18.20 11.84 6.68
CA THR A 51 19.10 10.77 6.21
C THR A 51 20.42 10.70 6.99
N TYR A 52 20.70 11.69 7.84
CA TYR A 52 21.90 11.79 8.69
C TYR A 52 21.62 12.53 10.00
N GLY A 53 22.56 12.44 10.95
CA GLY A 53 22.50 13.12 12.25
C GLY A 53 21.41 12.59 13.19
N ASN A 54 21.08 13.39 14.21
CA ASN A 54 20.08 13.02 15.22
C ASN A 54 18.71 12.74 14.58
N GLY A 55 18.11 11.60 14.95
CA GLY A 55 16.83 11.17 14.39
C GLY A 55 16.92 10.63 12.95
N ARG A 56 18.13 10.26 12.47
CA ARG A 56 18.31 9.59 11.16
C ARG A 56 17.31 8.44 11.00
N GLY A 57 16.61 8.42 9.87
CA GLY A 57 15.64 7.40 9.50
C GLY A 57 14.29 7.51 10.21
N ARG A 58 14.09 8.49 11.10
CA ARG A 58 12.85 8.61 11.90
C ARG A 58 12.28 10.02 11.98
N ALA A 59 13.13 11.00 12.28
CA ALA A 59 12.73 12.39 12.40
C ALA A 59 12.47 13.04 11.02
N ALA A 60 11.50 13.94 10.97
CA ALA A 60 11.24 14.77 9.79
C ALA A 60 12.28 15.89 9.68
N ASP A 61 12.68 16.21 8.45
CA ASP A 61 13.55 17.33 8.11
C ASP A 61 12.67 18.57 7.81
N LEU A 62 12.78 19.58 8.67
CA LEU A 62 11.99 20.82 8.59
C LEU A 62 12.62 21.88 7.69
N LYS A 63 13.76 21.63 7.03
CA LYS A 63 14.48 22.66 6.26
C LYS A 63 13.63 23.40 5.23
N TYR A 64 12.70 22.72 4.56
CA TYR A 64 11.84 23.33 3.55
C TYR A 64 10.77 24.21 4.19
N VAL A 65 10.19 23.73 5.30
CA VAL A 65 9.19 24.49 6.08
C VAL A 65 9.82 25.75 6.67
N GLU A 66 11.01 25.62 7.25
CA GLU A 66 11.81 26.76 7.73
C GLU A 66 12.14 27.74 6.60
N GLY A 67 12.59 27.24 5.44
CA GLY A 67 12.87 28.06 4.27
C GLY A 67 11.65 28.88 3.84
N CYS A 68 10.47 28.25 3.75
CA CYS A 68 9.22 28.95 3.46
C CYS A 68 8.90 30.02 4.50
N ALA A 69 9.04 29.71 5.79
CA ALA A 69 8.77 30.69 6.87
C ALA A 69 9.69 31.91 6.77
N ARG A 70 10.98 31.71 6.45
CA ARG A 70 11.94 32.81 6.24
C ARG A 70 11.58 33.66 5.02
N MET A 71 11.23 33.04 3.89
CA MET A 71 10.79 33.76 2.69
C MET A 71 9.52 34.58 2.96
N ILE A 72 8.55 34.01 3.66
CA ILE A 72 7.32 34.73 4.04
C ILE A 72 7.65 35.95 4.90
N ALA A 73 8.52 35.79 5.91
CA ALA A 73 8.92 36.90 6.77
C ALA A 73 9.64 38.03 5.99
N GLU A 74 10.55 37.66 5.09
CA GLU A 74 11.34 38.58 4.28
C GLU A 74 10.49 39.35 3.27
N MET A 75 9.57 38.67 2.57
CA MET A 75 8.83 39.22 1.44
C MET A 75 7.52 39.91 1.83
N SER A 76 6.93 39.57 2.98
CA SER A 76 5.66 40.15 3.41
C SER A 76 5.77 41.66 3.67
N GLN A 77 4.74 42.40 3.26
CA GLN A 77 4.60 43.85 3.49
C GLN A 77 3.39 44.19 4.37
N ASN A 78 2.48 43.24 4.57
CA ASN A 78 1.28 43.36 5.38
C ASN A 78 1.07 42.04 6.17
N SER A 79 0.18 42.08 7.16
CA SER A 79 -0.09 40.94 8.04
C SER A 79 -0.69 39.76 7.28
N LYS A 80 -0.27 38.53 7.62
CA LYS A 80 -0.67 37.30 6.92
C LYS A 80 -1.19 36.24 7.88
N ILE A 81 -2.09 35.39 7.37
CA ILE A 81 -2.39 34.09 7.98
C ILE A 81 -1.56 33.05 7.25
N VAL A 82 -0.66 32.39 7.97
CA VAL A 82 0.14 31.28 7.44
C VAL A 82 -0.51 29.98 7.88
N VAL A 83 -0.72 29.06 6.95
CA VAL A 83 -1.38 27.77 7.20
C VAL A 83 -0.43 26.65 6.85
N GLU A 84 0.02 25.94 7.88
CA GLU A 84 0.77 24.71 7.74
C GLU A 84 -0.22 23.59 7.33
N LYS A 85 0.00 22.96 6.18
CA LYS A 85 -0.88 21.89 5.64
C LYS A 85 -0.16 20.55 5.44
N SER A 86 1.16 20.57 5.44
CA SER A 86 1.98 19.38 5.27
C SER A 86 1.83 18.42 6.45
N THR A 87 2.20 17.16 6.26
CA THR A 87 2.36 16.24 7.38
C THR A 87 3.66 16.59 8.10
N VAL A 88 3.56 17.43 9.11
CA VAL A 88 4.68 17.90 9.93
C VAL A 88 4.71 17.21 11.29
N PRO A 89 5.90 17.09 11.93
CA PRO A 89 5.99 16.70 13.33
C PRO A 89 5.27 17.70 14.22
N VAL A 90 4.90 17.24 15.43
CA VAL A 90 4.49 18.13 16.52
C VAL A 90 5.58 19.21 16.70
N ARG A 91 5.18 20.49 16.81
CA ARG A 91 6.01 21.71 16.96
C ARG A 91 6.46 22.40 15.67
N ALA A 92 6.02 21.96 14.50
CA ALA A 92 6.39 22.66 13.26
C ALA A 92 5.77 24.06 13.20
N ALA A 93 4.50 24.20 13.56
CA ALA A 93 3.84 25.50 13.62
C ALA A 93 4.48 26.44 14.66
N GLU A 94 4.94 25.92 15.80
CA GLU A 94 5.72 26.67 16.79
C GLU A 94 7.05 27.16 16.19
N SER A 95 7.75 26.30 15.44
CA SER A 95 9.00 26.65 14.77
C SER A 95 8.80 27.74 13.72
N ILE A 96 7.75 27.61 12.89
CA ILE A 96 7.36 28.62 11.89
C ILE A 96 7.06 29.95 12.60
N MET A 97 6.25 29.93 13.66
CA MET A 97 5.89 31.12 14.41
C MET A 97 7.11 31.81 15.03
N HIS A 98 8.06 31.04 15.57
CA HIS A 98 9.31 31.59 16.10
C HIS A 98 10.12 32.31 15.02
N ILE A 99 10.25 31.73 13.84
CA ILE A 99 10.94 32.33 12.69
C ILE A 99 10.23 33.61 12.25
N LEU A 100 8.91 33.56 12.07
CA LEU A 100 8.10 34.70 11.62
C LEU A 100 8.18 35.87 12.62
N LYS A 101 8.04 35.59 13.92
CA LYS A 101 8.14 36.61 14.98
C LYS A 101 9.54 37.21 15.07
N ALA A 102 10.59 36.41 14.93
CA ALA A 102 11.97 36.89 14.99
C ALA A 102 12.36 37.79 13.80
N ASN A 103 11.67 37.66 12.66
CA ASN A 103 12.01 38.36 11.41
C ASN A 103 10.87 39.28 10.92
N HIS A 104 9.94 39.66 11.79
CA HIS A 104 8.81 40.51 11.39
C HIS A 104 9.26 41.94 11.07
N LYS A 105 8.60 42.56 10.08
CA LYS A 105 8.75 43.99 9.79
C LYS A 105 7.84 44.82 10.71
N PRO A 106 8.20 46.07 11.05
CA PRO A 106 7.34 46.93 11.85
C PRO A 106 5.92 47.03 11.30
N GLY A 107 4.92 46.76 12.13
CA GLY A 107 3.49 46.79 11.75
C GLY A 107 2.96 45.52 11.06
N VAL A 108 3.81 44.55 10.73
CA VAL A 108 3.40 43.26 10.15
C VAL A 108 3.22 42.23 11.28
N LYS A 109 2.06 41.57 11.30
CA LYS A 109 1.75 40.47 12.21
C LYS A 109 1.51 39.18 11.43
N TYR A 110 1.75 38.04 12.08
CA TYR A 110 1.50 36.73 11.52
C TYR A 110 0.67 35.89 12.48
N ASP A 111 -0.34 35.22 11.95
CA ASP A 111 -1.08 34.17 12.63
C ASP A 111 -0.70 32.83 11.98
N ILE A 112 -0.43 31.80 12.79
CA ILE A 112 -0.13 30.45 12.29
C ILE A 112 -1.31 29.54 12.57
N LEU A 113 -1.76 28.82 11.54
CA LEU A 113 -2.74 27.77 11.64
C LEU A 113 -2.11 26.43 11.24
N SER A 114 -2.54 25.36 11.88
CA SER A 114 -2.32 23.98 11.42
C SER A 114 -3.60 23.51 10.74
N ASN A 115 -3.52 23.02 9.51
CA ASN A 115 -4.64 22.49 8.74
C ASN A 115 -4.21 21.21 7.99
N PRO A 116 -4.02 20.11 8.72
CA PRO A 116 -3.53 18.87 8.13
C PRO A 116 -4.48 18.38 7.03
N GLU A 117 -3.89 17.77 6.01
CA GLU A 117 -4.63 17.05 4.97
C GLU A 117 -5.02 15.64 5.45
N PHE A 118 -6.10 15.05 4.92
CA PHE A 118 -6.52 13.66 5.21
C PHE A 118 -6.85 12.90 3.91
N LEU A 119 -6.11 13.19 2.85
CA LEU A 119 -6.30 12.66 1.52
C LEU A 119 -5.68 11.26 1.41
N ALA A 120 -6.29 10.40 0.60
CA ALA A 120 -5.68 9.16 0.18
C ALA A 120 -5.34 9.22 -1.32
N GLU A 121 -4.16 8.72 -1.68
CA GLU A 121 -3.80 8.57 -3.08
C GLU A 121 -4.82 7.68 -3.82
N GLY A 122 -5.20 8.12 -5.02
CA GLY A 122 -6.26 7.51 -5.83
C GLY A 122 -7.67 8.07 -5.59
N THR A 123 -7.91 8.77 -4.47
CA THR A 123 -9.23 9.37 -4.12
C THR A 123 -9.16 10.84 -3.73
N ALA A 124 -8.00 11.49 -3.88
CA ALA A 124 -7.74 12.82 -3.35
C ALA A 124 -8.77 13.90 -3.74
N VAL A 125 -9.29 13.92 -4.97
CA VAL A 125 -10.33 14.89 -5.38
C VAL A 125 -11.64 14.64 -4.64
N GLU A 126 -12.06 13.38 -4.51
CA GLU A 126 -13.27 13.03 -3.75
C GLU A 126 -13.10 13.37 -2.26
N ASP A 127 -11.93 13.07 -1.69
CA ASP A 127 -11.60 13.37 -0.30
C ASP A 127 -11.58 14.89 -0.01
N LEU A 128 -11.19 15.73 -0.99
CA LEU A 128 -11.25 17.19 -0.88
C LEU A 128 -12.67 17.76 -0.97
N LEU A 129 -13.52 17.16 -1.80
CA LEU A 129 -14.90 17.61 -2.02
C LEU A 129 -15.86 17.11 -0.93
N LYS A 130 -15.61 15.92 -0.39
CA LYS A 130 -16.46 15.25 0.62
C LYS A 130 -15.63 14.67 1.77
N PRO A 131 -14.85 15.50 2.48
CA PRO A 131 -14.07 15.04 3.62
C PRO A 131 -14.98 14.58 4.76
N ASP A 132 -14.55 13.53 5.46
CA ASP A 132 -15.17 13.15 6.74
C ASP A 132 -15.13 14.34 7.72
N ARG A 133 -13.99 15.07 7.74
CA ARG A 133 -13.77 16.27 8.53
C ARG A 133 -12.66 17.15 7.94
N VAL A 134 -12.74 18.44 8.23
CA VAL A 134 -11.62 19.40 8.12
C VAL A 134 -11.16 19.73 9.53
N LEU A 135 -9.85 19.72 9.78
CA LEU A 135 -9.27 20.06 11.09
C LEU A 135 -8.48 21.36 10.98
N ILE A 136 -8.74 22.31 11.87
CA ILE A 136 -8.05 23.61 11.92
C ILE A 136 -7.58 23.85 13.35
N GLY A 137 -6.28 23.98 13.55
CA GLY A 137 -5.65 24.36 14.81
C GLY A 137 -5.12 25.79 14.76
N GLY A 138 -5.29 26.56 15.83
CA GLY A 138 -4.68 27.89 15.97
C GLY A 138 -4.45 28.30 17.43
N GLU A 139 -3.82 29.46 17.64
CA GLU A 139 -3.63 30.02 18.98
C GLU A 139 -4.97 30.35 19.64
N GLN A 140 -5.07 30.16 20.96
CA GLN A 140 -6.28 30.44 21.74
C GLN A 140 -6.33 31.90 22.20
N THR A 141 -6.01 32.81 21.29
CA THR A 141 -6.04 34.27 21.45
C THR A 141 -7.14 34.86 20.58
N PRO A 142 -7.61 36.10 20.82
CA PRO A 142 -8.59 36.75 19.94
C PRO A 142 -8.14 36.80 18.48
N GLU A 143 -6.86 37.09 18.23
CA GLU A 143 -6.28 37.12 16.90
C GLU A 143 -6.23 35.73 16.26
N GLY A 144 -5.79 34.71 17.01
CA GLY A 144 -5.74 33.33 16.55
C GLY A 144 -7.14 32.79 16.21
N GLN A 145 -8.17 33.11 16.99
CA GLN A 145 -9.54 32.74 16.71
C GLN A 145 -10.08 33.44 15.45
N ALA A 146 -9.78 34.73 15.26
CA ALA A 146 -10.15 35.43 14.04
C ALA A 146 -9.47 34.83 12.79
N ALA A 147 -8.23 34.35 12.91
CA ALA A 147 -7.55 33.63 11.83
C ALA A 147 -8.21 32.27 11.54
N ILE A 148 -8.58 31.50 12.57
CA ILE A 148 -9.34 30.24 12.44
C ILE A 148 -10.65 30.50 11.69
N GLU A 149 -11.43 31.51 12.11
CA GLU A 149 -12.72 31.85 11.50
C GLU A 149 -12.59 32.19 10.01
N LYS A 150 -11.54 32.92 9.61
CA LYS A 150 -11.27 33.22 8.20
C LYS A 150 -11.00 31.95 7.39
N LEU A 151 -10.25 30.98 7.92
CA LEU A 151 -10.03 29.71 7.23
C LEU A 151 -11.28 28.84 7.22
N CYS A 152 -12.07 28.82 8.31
CA CYS A 152 -13.38 28.17 8.34
C CYS A 152 -14.29 28.72 7.25
N TRP A 153 -14.37 30.05 7.11
CA TRP A 153 -15.16 30.70 6.06
C TRP A 153 -14.79 30.22 4.66
N VAL A 154 -13.49 30.02 4.36
CA VAL A 154 -13.06 29.43 3.08
C VAL A 154 -13.67 28.05 2.88
N TYR A 155 -13.52 27.15 3.86
CA TYR A 155 -14.05 25.78 3.75
C TYR A 155 -15.59 25.70 3.74
N GLU A 156 -16.28 26.61 4.44
CA GLU A 156 -17.75 26.65 4.54
C GLU A 156 -18.46 26.88 3.18
N HIS A 157 -17.72 27.27 2.13
CA HIS A 157 -18.25 27.38 0.77
C HIS A 157 -18.72 26.03 0.18
N TRP A 158 -18.14 24.91 0.62
CA TRP A 158 -18.56 23.57 0.17
C TRP A 158 -18.60 22.51 1.28
N ILE A 159 -18.00 22.77 2.44
CA ILE A 159 -17.97 21.85 3.57
C ILE A 159 -19.00 22.29 4.62
N PRO A 160 -19.93 21.41 5.05
CA PRO A 160 -20.84 21.72 6.14
C PRO A 160 -20.07 22.07 7.42
N LYS A 161 -20.46 23.14 8.12
CA LYS A 161 -19.80 23.59 9.36
C LYS A 161 -19.62 22.50 10.41
N LYS A 162 -20.58 21.57 10.53
CA LYS A 162 -20.49 20.42 11.46
C LYS A 162 -19.32 19.46 11.18
N ASN A 163 -18.76 19.50 9.97
CA ASN A 163 -17.60 18.73 9.54
C ASN A 163 -16.28 19.50 9.71
N ILE A 164 -16.31 20.76 10.18
CA ILE A 164 -15.12 21.57 10.46
C ILE A 164 -14.86 21.53 11.97
N ILE A 165 -13.72 21.00 12.37
CA ILE A 165 -13.28 20.88 13.75
C ILE A 165 -12.19 21.92 14.00
N THR A 166 -12.41 22.79 14.98
CA THR A 166 -11.43 23.79 15.41
C THR A 166 -10.81 23.41 16.75
N THR A 167 -9.50 23.57 16.89
CA THR A 167 -8.76 23.24 18.11
C THR A 167 -7.51 24.12 18.28
N ASN A 168 -6.64 23.82 19.24
CA ASN A 168 -5.32 24.43 19.31
C ASN A 168 -4.33 23.79 18.32
N THR A 169 -3.30 24.53 17.94
CA THR A 169 -2.29 24.12 16.94
C THR A 169 -1.69 22.74 17.23
N TRP A 170 -1.28 22.49 18.48
CA TRP A 170 -0.65 21.23 18.89
C TRP A 170 -1.61 20.03 18.77
N SER A 171 -2.87 20.23 19.16
CA SER A 171 -3.88 19.18 19.06
C SER A 171 -4.21 18.86 17.61
N SER A 172 -4.14 19.85 16.71
CA SER A 172 -4.29 19.64 15.27
C SER A 172 -3.15 18.78 14.70
N GLU A 173 -1.89 19.16 14.94
CA GLU A 173 -0.71 18.42 14.47
C GLU A 173 -0.70 16.98 15.00
N LEU A 174 -0.90 16.79 16.31
CA LEU A 174 -0.90 15.46 16.92
C LEU A 174 -2.05 14.59 16.41
N SER A 175 -3.23 15.16 16.16
CA SER A 175 -4.38 14.40 15.64
C SER A 175 -4.11 13.77 14.29
N LYS A 176 -3.31 14.42 13.41
CA LYS A 176 -2.92 13.83 12.12
C LYS A 176 -1.99 12.63 12.29
N LEU A 177 -0.95 12.77 13.13
CA LEU A 177 -0.04 11.66 13.43
C LEU A 177 -0.78 10.49 14.08
N ALA A 178 -1.64 10.78 15.05
CA ALA A 178 -2.45 9.78 15.73
C ALA A 178 -3.39 9.06 14.74
N ALA A 179 -4.13 9.79 13.90
CA ALA A 179 -5.03 9.17 12.92
C ALA A 179 -4.30 8.19 12.00
N ASN A 180 -3.14 8.57 11.47
CA ASN A 180 -2.34 7.69 10.61
C ASN A 180 -1.77 6.49 11.37
N ALA A 181 -1.32 6.68 12.63
CA ALA A 181 -0.86 5.60 13.49
C ALA A 181 -1.97 4.59 13.81
N PHE A 182 -3.20 5.04 14.10
CA PHE A 182 -4.35 4.17 14.33
C PHE A 182 -4.76 3.39 13.07
N LEU A 183 -4.73 4.02 11.89
CA LEU A 183 -5.01 3.32 10.62
C LEU A 183 -4.00 2.21 10.34
N ALA A 184 -2.70 2.51 10.49
CA ALA A 184 -1.63 1.53 10.32
C ALA A 184 -1.68 0.42 11.39
N GLN A 185 -1.98 0.79 12.65
CA GLN A 185 -2.13 -0.16 13.74
C GLN A 185 -3.21 -1.20 13.42
N ARG A 186 -4.37 -0.80 12.89
CA ARG A 186 -5.42 -1.76 12.49
C ARG A 186 -4.92 -2.77 11.45
N ILE A 187 -4.13 -2.33 10.47
CA ILE A 187 -3.53 -3.20 9.47
C ILE A 187 -2.54 -4.17 10.13
N SER A 188 -1.62 -3.67 10.96
CA SER A 188 -0.67 -4.53 11.68
C SER A 188 -1.35 -5.50 12.64
N SER A 189 -2.43 -5.09 13.32
CA SER A 189 -3.21 -5.95 14.20
C SER A 189 -3.92 -7.07 13.44
N ILE A 190 -4.53 -6.79 12.29
CA ILE A 190 -5.16 -7.87 11.50
C ILE A 190 -4.11 -8.77 10.83
N ASN A 191 -2.95 -8.21 10.46
CA ASN A 191 -1.82 -8.97 9.93
C ASN A 191 -1.22 -9.90 11.01
N SER A 192 -1.12 -9.49 12.27
CA SER A 192 -0.67 -10.38 13.34
C SER A 192 -1.65 -11.56 13.54
N LEU A 193 -2.96 -11.28 13.51
CA LEU A 193 -3.99 -12.32 13.55
C LEU A 193 -3.96 -13.24 12.33
N SER A 194 -3.52 -12.74 11.16
CA SER A 194 -3.36 -13.57 9.96
C SER A 194 -2.35 -14.71 10.18
N ALA A 195 -1.23 -14.44 10.86
CA ALA A 195 -0.26 -15.49 11.21
C ALA A 195 -0.86 -16.54 12.16
N VAL A 196 -1.66 -16.10 13.15
CA VAL A 196 -2.39 -17.02 14.04
C VAL A 196 -3.39 -17.88 13.25
N CYS A 197 -4.11 -17.29 12.30
CA CYS A 197 -5.06 -18.01 11.45
C CYS A 197 -4.36 -19.10 10.62
N GLU A 198 -3.20 -18.78 10.02
CA GLU A 198 -2.39 -19.75 9.28
C GLU A 198 -1.93 -20.93 10.14
N ALA A 199 -1.54 -20.67 11.39
CA ALA A 199 -1.09 -21.70 12.32
C ALA A 199 -2.23 -22.58 12.89
N THR A 200 -3.42 -22.01 13.03
CA THR A 200 -4.57 -22.66 13.70
C THR A 200 -5.61 -23.24 12.76
N GLY A 201 -5.60 -22.85 11.48
CA GLY A 201 -6.58 -23.25 10.47
C GLY A 201 -7.80 -22.34 10.35
N ALA A 202 -7.84 -21.22 11.07
CA ALA A 202 -8.86 -20.19 10.87
C ALA A 202 -8.65 -19.39 9.57
N ASP A 203 -9.65 -18.62 9.16
CA ASP A 203 -9.56 -17.67 8.03
C ASP A 203 -9.62 -16.22 8.55
N VAL A 204 -8.55 -15.45 8.32
CA VAL A 204 -8.46 -14.05 8.76
C VAL A 204 -9.57 -13.19 8.17
N SER A 205 -10.12 -13.52 7.00
CA SER A 205 -11.23 -12.75 6.41
C SER A 205 -12.53 -12.96 7.18
N GLU A 206 -12.76 -14.17 7.72
CA GLU A 206 -13.89 -14.44 8.60
C GLU A 206 -13.73 -13.77 9.95
N VAL A 207 -12.51 -13.82 10.52
CA VAL A 207 -12.17 -13.13 11.77
C VAL A 207 -12.35 -11.61 11.62
N ALA A 208 -11.81 -11.03 10.55
CA ALA A 208 -11.95 -9.60 10.25
C ALA A 208 -13.42 -9.18 10.13
N ARG A 209 -14.24 -10.00 9.45
CA ARG A 209 -15.69 -9.75 9.32
C ARG A 209 -16.38 -9.81 10.67
N ALA A 210 -16.11 -10.83 11.49
CA ALA A 210 -16.72 -10.96 12.81
C ALA A 210 -16.35 -9.79 13.74
N VAL A 211 -15.07 -9.41 13.78
CA VAL A 211 -14.57 -8.28 14.56
C VAL A 211 -15.13 -6.95 14.05
N GLY A 212 -15.19 -6.76 12.73
CA GLY A 212 -15.64 -5.52 12.10
C GLY A 212 -17.14 -5.23 12.20
N LEU A 213 -17.95 -6.23 12.55
CA LEU A 213 -19.39 -6.05 12.80
C LEU A 213 -19.67 -5.35 14.14
N ASP A 214 -18.72 -5.35 15.08
CA ASP A 214 -18.81 -4.52 16.27
C ASP A 214 -18.60 -3.05 15.88
N SER A 215 -19.64 -2.23 16.00
CA SER A 215 -19.62 -0.82 15.58
C SER A 215 -18.60 0.04 16.34
N ARG A 216 -18.11 -0.41 17.51
CA ARG A 216 -17.04 0.26 18.26
C ARG A 216 -15.67 0.08 17.60
N ILE A 217 -15.52 -0.98 16.79
CA ILE A 217 -14.30 -1.27 16.02
C ILE A 217 -14.48 -0.83 14.57
N GLY A 218 -15.61 -1.17 13.96
CA GLY A 218 -15.95 -0.89 12.56
C GLY A 218 -15.20 -1.78 11.56
N PRO A 219 -15.68 -1.87 10.30
CA PRO A 219 -15.19 -2.85 9.33
C PRO A 219 -14.00 -2.38 8.48
N LYS A 220 -13.70 -1.07 8.47
CA LYS A 220 -12.67 -0.49 7.58
C LYS A 220 -11.25 -0.82 8.07
N PHE A 221 -10.27 -0.86 7.15
CA PHE A 221 -8.85 -1.09 7.47
C PHE A 221 -8.58 -2.42 8.21
N LEU A 222 -9.40 -3.45 7.95
CA LEU A 222 -9.24 -4.82 8.49
C LEU A 222 -8.93 -5.85 7.39
N GLN A 223 -8.40 -5.41 6.25
CA GLN A 223 -7.96 -6.32 5.20
C GLN A 223 -6.49 -6.70 5.44
N ALA A 224 -6.25 -7.97 5.73
CA ALA A 224 -4.89 -8.50 5.84
C ALA A 224 -4.18 -8.45 4.47
N SER A 225 -2.88 -8.17 4.48
CA SER A 225 -2.05 -8.02 3.28
C SER A 225 -0.59 -8.38 3.57
N VAL A 226 0.25 -8.40 2.54
CA VAL A 226 1.71 -8.60 2.66
C VAL A 226 2.38 -7.54 3.54
N GLY A 227 1.73 -6.38 3.70
CA GLY A 227 2.18 -5.27 4.52
C GLY A 227 1.59 -3.96 4.00
N PHE A 228 1.48 -2.96 4.85
CA PHE A 228 1.19 -1.61 4.39
C PHE A 228 2.46 -0.96 3.80
N GLY A 229 2.25 -0.05 2.87
CA GLY A 229 3.28 0.82 2.30
C GLY A 229 2.81 2.26 2.17
N GLY A 230 3.41 3.01 1.25
CA GLY A 230 3.10 4.41 1.01
C GLY A 230 3.91 5.35 1.92
N SER A 231 4.00 6.61 1.50
CA SER A 231 4.88 7.60 2.15
C SER A 231 4.44 8.09 3.53
N CYS A 232 3.20 7.81 3.94
CA CYS A 232 2.61 8.34 5.17
C CYS A 232 2.82 7.42 6.38
N PHE A 233 2.33 6.17 6.36
CA PHE A 233 2.22 5.37 7.59
C PHE A 233 3.55 5.12 8.29
N GLN A 234 4.54 4.56 7.60
CA GLN A 234 5.83 4.24 8.22
C GLN A 234 6.55 5.52 8.70
N LYS A 235 6.55 6.56 7.86
CA LYS A 235 7.15 7.86 8.19
C LYS A 235 6.54 8.48 9.44
N ASP A 236 5.21 8.55 9.49
CA ASP A 236 4.50 9.26 10.56
C ASP A 236 4.58 8.51 11.89
N ILE A 237 4.57 7.18 11.87
CA ILE A 237 4.75 6.37 13.10
C ILE A 237 6.18 6.47 13.60
N LEU A 238 7.20 6.36 12.73
CA LEU A 238 8.59 6.54 13.14
C LEU A 238 8.85 7.96 13.67
N ASN A 239 8.16 8.97 13.12
CA ASN A 239 8.19 10.32 13.63
C ASN A 239 7.54 10.41 15.03
N LEU A 240 6.38 9.78 15.23
CA LEU A 240 5.72 9.69 16.54
C LEU A 240 6.60 9.00 17.58
N VAL A 241 7.23 7.87 17.24
CA VAL A 241 8.20 7.16 18.09
C VAL A 241 9.34 8.10 18.48
N TYR A 242 9.92 8.82 17.52
CA TYR A 242 10.99 9.79 17.77
C TYR A 242 10.55 10.95 18.69
N ILE A 243 9.33 11.46 18.51
CA ILE A 243 8.75 12.48 19.39
C ILE A 243 8.60 11.94 20.82
N CYS A 244 8.06 10.74 20.99
CA CYS A 244 7.92 10.10 22.30
C CYS A 244 9.28 9.94 23.01
N GLU A 245 10.32 9.50 22.29
CA GLU A 245 11.68 9.43 22.83
C GLU A 245 12.21 10.81 23.24
N GLY A 246 12.03 11.83 22.40
CA GLY A 246 12.43 13.21 22.70
C GLY A 246 11.70 13.84 23.89
N LEU A 247 10.51 13.32 24.23
CA LEU A 247 9.71 13.71 25.39
C LEU A 247 9.96 12.82 26.62
N ASN A 248 10.93 11.89 26.58
CA ASN A 248 11.22 10.91 27.62
C ASN A 248 10.03 9.98 27.95
N LEU A 249 9.31 9.50 26.92
CA LEU A 249 8.19 8.55 27.01
C LEU A 249 8.52 7.22 26.32
N PRO A 250 9.49 6.43 26.84
CA PRO A 250 9.99 5.23 26.15
C PRO A 250 8.94 4.12 26.01
N GLU A 251 8.00 3.97 26.95
CA GLU A 251 6.94 2.97 26.87
C GLU A 251 5.96 3.27 25.72
N VAL A 252 5.65 4.55 25.52
CA VAL A 252 4.78 5.01 24.42
C VAL A 252 5.50 4.84 23.08
N ALA A 253 6.80 5.14 23.03
CA ALA A 253 7.63 4.90 21.85
C ALA A 253 7.66 3.41 21.48
N ALA A 254 7.90 2.52 22.44
CA ALA A 254 7.92 1.08 22.22
C ALA A 254 6.57 0.54 21.75
N TYR A 255 5.45 1.04 22.29
CA TYR A 255 4.11 0.66 21.86
C TYR A 255 3.86 0.94 20.38
N TRP A 256 4.17 2.14 19.91
CA TRP A 256 3.97 2.51 18.50
C TRP A 256 5.00 1.85 17.57
N GLN A 257 6.21 1.58 18.05
CA GLN A 257 7.22 0.85 17.28
C GLN A 257 6.75 -0.56 16.88
N GLN A 258 5.96 -1.23 17.72
CA GLN A 258 5.38 -2.55 17.39
C GLN A 258 4.51 -2.54 16.12
N VAL A 259 3.93 -1.41 15.75
CA VAL A 259 3.16 -1.30 14.50
C VAL A 259 4.06 -1.48 13.28
N ILE A 260 5.28 -0.94 13.33
CA ILE A 260 6.30 -1.08 12.28
C ILE A 260 6.91 -2.48 12.32
N ASP A 261 7.32 -2.94 13.50
CA ASP A 261 7.97 -4.25 13.66
C ASP A 261 7.06 -5.39 13.14
N MET A 262 5.75 -5.30 13.40
CA MET A 262 4.77 -6.25 12.89
C MET A 262 4.60 -6.16 11.36
N ASN A 263 4.69 -4.97 10.78
CA ASN A 263 4.63 -4.80 9.33
C ASN A 263 5.85 -5.42 8.63
N ASP A 264 7.05 -5.25 9.20
CA ASP A 264 8.28 -5.82 8.66
C ASP A 264 8.35 -7.34 8.87
N TYR A 265 7.85 -7.83 10.01
CA TYR A 265 7.62 -9.27 10.21
C TYR A 265 6.68 -9.84 9.15
N GLN A 266 5.56 -9.17 8.84
CA GLN A 266 4.59 -9.60 7.83
C GLN A 266 5.22 -9.74 6.44
N LYS A 267 6.02 -8.74 6.00
CA LYS A 267 6.75 -8.80 4.72
C LYS A 267 7.72 -9.98 4.71
N THR A 268 8.50 -10.12 5.79
CA THR A 268 9.54 -11.15 5.92
C THR A 268 8.96 -12.56 5.87
N ARG A 269 7.93 -12.84 6.69
CA ARG A 269 7.31 -14.17 6.75
C ARG A 269 6.66 -14.56 5.43
N PHE A 270 6.10 -13.59 4.68
CA PHE A 270 5.50 -13.86 3.38
C PHE A 270 6.56 -14.28 2.36
N SER A 271 7.68 -13.54 2.28
CA SER A 271 8.81 -13.89 1.41
C SER A 271 9.42 -15.25 1.77
N GLN A 272 9.63 -15.51 3.07
CA GLN A 272 10.11 -16.81 3.54
C GLN A 272 9.17 -17.95 3.15
N LYS A 273 7.85 -17.71 3.23
CA LYS A 273 6.86 -18.72 2.85
C LYS A 273 6.94 -19.10 1.37
N ILE A 274 7.25 -18.15 0.50
CA ILE A 274 7.48 -18.40 -0.92
C ILE A 274 8.65 -19.36 -1.10
N ILE A 275 9.78 -19.07 -0.45
CA ILE A 275 11.01 -19.88 -0.54
C ILE A 275 10.77 -21.29 0.00
N GLU A 276 10.13 -21.42 1.17
CA GLU A 276 9.75 -22.71 1.77
C GLU A 276 8.92 -23.57 0.81
N CYS A 277 7.87 -22.98 0.22
CA CYS A 277 6.98 -23.69 -0.71
C CYS A 277 7.67 -24.07 -2.01
N LEU A 278 8.72 -23.35 -2.40
CA LEU A 278 9.57 -23.64 -3.55
C LEU A 278 10.78 -24.52 -3.16
N PHE A 279 10.61 -25.37 -2.15
CA PHE A 279 11.59 -26.38 -1.72
C PHE A 279 12.89 -25.80 -1.16
N ASN A 280 12.80 -24.66 -0.46
CA ASN A 280 13.94 -23.94 0.14
C ASN A 280 15.03 -23.55 -0.87
N THR A 281 14.67 -23.38 -2.14
CA THR A 281 15.59 -22.87 -3.16
C THR A 281 14.82 -22.14 -4.25
N VAL A 282 15.23 -20.92 -4.55
CA VAL A 282 14.71 -20.12 -5.68
C VAL A 282 15.80 -19.72 -6.67
N THR A 283 17.03 -20.22 -6.48
CA THR A 283 18.14 -19.99 -7.40
C THR A 283 17.77 -20.38 -8.82
N ASP A 284 17.97 -19.46 -9.76
CA ASP A 284 17.63 -19.56 -11.19
C ASP A 284 16.13 -19.81 -11.50
N LYS A 285 15.27 -19.84 -10.48
CA LYS A 285 13.83 -19.93 -10.70
C LYS A 285 13.29 -18.58 -11.14
N ARG A 286 12.52 -18.60 -12.23
CA ARG A 286 11.69 -17.46 -12.63
C ARG A 286 10.45 -17.36 -11.75
N ILE A 287 10.22 -16.20 -11.16
CA ILE A 287 9.06 -15.87 -10.32
C ILE A 287 8.43 -14.58 -10.85
N SER A 288 7.13 -14.61 -11.09
CA SER A 288 6.40 -13.43 -11.55
C SER A 288 5.86 -12.64 -10.37
N ILE A 289 6.07 -11.33 -10.38
CA ILE A 289 5.52 -10.38 -9.41
C ILE A 289 4.44 -9.56 -10.12
N LEU A 290 3.19 -9.73 -9.69
CA LEU A 290 2.07 -8.92 -10.15
C LEU A 290 1.78 -7.81 -9.13
N GLY A 291 1.95 -6.58 -9.56
CA GLY A 291 1.83 -5.38 -8.75
C GLY A 291 3.13 -4.97 -8.09
N PHE A 292 3.50 -3.70 -8.26
CA PHE A 292 4.67 -3.07 -7.66
C PHE A 292 4.31 -1.80 -6.89
N ALA A 293 3.25 -1.08 -7.30
CA ALA A 293 2.73 0.05 -6.53
C ALA A 293 2.31 -0.38 -5.11
N PHE A 294 2.35 0.55 -4.14
CA PHE A 294 2.05 0.18 -2.74
C PHE A 294 0.57 -0.19 -2.51
N LYS A 295 -0.32 0.29 -3.37
CA LYS A 295 -1.77 0.00 -3.44
C LYS A 295 -2.28 0.15 -4.86
N LYS A 296 -3.51 -0.28 -5.13
CA LYS A 296 -4.15 -0.04 -6.45
C LYS A 296 -4.43 1.45 -6.71
N ASN A 297 -4.60 1.78 -7.98
CA ASN A 297 -4.95 3.11 -8.53
C ASN A 297 -3.92 4.22 -8.30
N THR A 298 -2.64 3.87 -8.13
CA THR A 298 -1.51 4.81 -8.07
C THR A 298 -0.28 4.19 -8.76
N GLY A 299 0.61 5.04 -9.27
CA GLY A 299 1.96 4.64 -9.71
C GLY A 299 3.02 4.81 -8.63
N ASP A 300 2.64 5.19 -7.40
CA ASP A 300 3.57 5.41 -6.29
C ASP A 300 4.11 4.09 -5.72
N THR A 301 5.43 4.02 -5.60
CA THR A 301 6.19 2.87 -5.12
C THR A 301 6.83 3.11 -3.76
N ARG A 302 6.69 4.30 -3.17
CA ARG A 302 7.31 4.64 -1.88
C ARG A 302 6.87 3.65 -0.81
N GLU A 303 7.85 3.04 -0.13
CA GLU A 303 7.65 2.04 0.92
C GLU A 303 6.76 0.86 0.50
N THR A 304 6.67 0.53 -0.80
CA THR A 304 5.87 -0.61 -1.27
C THR A 304 6.38 -1.93 -0.67
N PRO A 305 5.49 -2.83 -0.19
CA PRO A 305 5.91 -4.14 0.27
C PRO A 305 6.52 -5.00 -0.86
N ALA A 306 6.23 -4.69 -2.13
CA ALA A 306 6.80 -5.38 -3.28
C ALA A 306 8.34 -5.30 -3.31
N ILE A 307 8.94 -4.18 -2.88
CA ILE A 307 10.40 -4.04 -2.80
C ILE A 307 10.99 -5.05 -1.82
N ALA A 308 10.37 -5.22 -0.64
CA ALA A 308 10.84 -6.18 0.36
C ALA A 308 10.75 -7.62 -0.17
N VAL A 309 9.65 -7.97 -0.83
CA VAL A 309 9.46 -9.30 -1.44
C VAL A 309 10.49 -9.53 -2.54
N CYS A 310 10.64 -8.59 -3.48
CA CYS A 310 11.59 -8.72 -4.58
C CYS A 310 13.02 -8.83 -4.06
N ARG A 311 13.41 -7.99 -3.09
CA ARG A 311 14.74 -8.03 -2.47
C ARG A 311 15.04 -9.42 -1.90
N THR A 312 14.18 -9.97 -1.06
CA THR A 312 14.41 -11.29 -0.46
C THR A 312 14.54 -12.39 -1.52
N LEU A 313 13.73 -12.35 -2.58
CA LEU A 313 13.80 -13.35 -3.64
C LEU A 313 15.07 -13.20 -4.50
N LEU A 314 15.50 -11.98 -4.79
CA LEU A 314 16.75 -11.69 -5.51
C LEU A 314 17.97 -12.10 -4.69
N ASP A 315 17.99 -11.82 -3.39
CA ASP A 315 19.06 -12.21 -2.47
C ASP A 315 19.22 -13.76 -2.42
N GLU A 316 18.16 -14.51 -2.69
CA GLU A 316 18.14 -15.98 -2.79
C GLU A 316 18.38 -16.52 -4.22
N GLY A 317 18.69 -15.62 -5.17
CA GLY A 317 19.08 -15.95 -6.54
C GLY A 317 17.93 -16.18 -7.53
N ALA A 318 16.71 -15.71 -7.22
CA ALA A 318 15.58 -15.78 -8.16
C ALA A 318 15.75 -14.84 -9.36
N GLN A 319 15.12 -15.21 -10.47
CA GLN A 319 14.90 -14.31 -11.62
C GLN A 319 13.46 -13.77 -11.54
N LEU A 320 13.28 -12.45 -11.56
CA LEU A 320 11.98 -11.83 -11.37
C LEU A 320 11.41 -11.28 -12.68
N ASN A 321 10.17 -11.65 -12.97
CA ASN A 321 9.37 -11.03 -14.03
C ASN A 321 8.33 -10.11 -13.38
N ILE A 322 8.40 -8.81 -13.58
CA ILE A 322 7.53 -7.85 -12.88
C ILE A 322 6.54 -7.23 -13.85
N TYR A 323 5.28 -7.15 -13.45
CA TYR A 323 4.22 -6.42 -14.15
C TYR A 323 3.45 -5.54 -13.16
N ASP A 324 3.31 -4.25 -13.48
CA ASP A 324 2.37 -3.33 -12.83
C ASP A 324 1.72 -2.43 -13.91
N PRO A 325 0.40 -2.20 -13.87
CA PRO A 325 -0.29 -1.43 -14.90
C PRO A 325 -0.02 0.08 -14.87
N LYS A 326 0.58 0.63 -13.81
CA LYS A 326 0.77 2.09 -13.61
C LYS A 326 2.17 2.52 -13.17
N VAL A 327 3.02 1.61 -12.72
CA VAL A 327 4.41 1.95 -12.36
C VAL A 327 5.30 1.86 -13.59
N GLU A 328 6.01 2.95 -13.88
CA GLU A 328 6.97 3.01 -14.99
C GLU A 328 8.15 2.04 -14.79
N PRO A 329 8.62 1.34 -15.83
CA PRO A 329 9.72 0.39 -15.72
C PRO A 329 11.01 0.97 -15.11
N GLU A 330 11.34 2.22 -15.43
CA GLU A 330 12.50 2.93 -14.91
C GLU A 330 12.40 3.11 -13.40
N GLN A 331 11.20 3.37 -12.87
CA GLN A 331 10.97 3.54 -11.43
C GLN A 331 11.16 2.20 -10.70
N ILE A 332 10.63 1.10 -11.23
CA ILE A 332 10.82 -0.25 -10.66
C ILE A 332 12.31 -0.58 -10.57
N LEU A 333 13.06 -0.38 -11.66
CA LEU A 333 14.51 -0.62 -11.68
C LEU A 333 15.26 0.30 -10.72
N ALA A 334 14.91 1.59 -10.67
CA ALA A 334 15.54 2.55 -9.76
C ALA A 334 15.33 2.14 -8.29
N ASP A 335 14.12 1.70 -7.92
CA ASP A 335 13.80 1.27 -6.57
C ASP A 335 14.57 0.00 -6.18
N LEU A 336 14.60 -1.01 -7.05
CA LEU A 336 15.29 -2.28 -6.77
C LEU A 336 16.82 -2.17 -6.81
N THR A 337 17.37 -1.20 -7.55
CA THR A 337 18.82 -0.93 -7.61
C THR A 337 19.28 0.13 -6.62
N HIS A 338 18.37 0.69 -5.83
CA HIS A 338 18.69 1.71 -4.85
C HIS A 338 19.68 1.15 -3.79
N PRO A 339 20.71 1.90 -3.36
CA PRO A 339 21.73 1.43 -2.40
C PRO A 339 21.21 0.99 -1.02
N LYS A 340 19.97 1.37 -0.66
CA LYS A 340 19.30 0.88 0.57
C LYS A 340 18.66 -0.50 0.40
N VAL A 341 18.45 -0.93 -0.83
CA VAL A 341 17.75 -2.17 -1.18
C VAL A 341 18.76 -3.26 -1.54
N THR A 342 19.77 -2.95 -2.34
CA THR A 342 20.78 -3.92 -2.79
C THR A 342 22.18 -3.33 -2.77
N GLU A 343 23.17 -4.18 -2.50
CA GLU A 343 24.59 -3.89 -2.68
C GLU A 343 25.09 -4.27 -4.08
N SER A 344 24.26 -4.97 -4.87
CA SER A 344 24.62 -5.55 -6.18
C SER A 344 23.66 -5.11 -7.30
N PRO A 345 23.59 -3.80 -7.65
CA PRO A 345 22.63 -3.29 -8.63
C PRO A 345 22.77 -3.93 -10.01
N GLU A 346 23.99 -4.28 -10.44
CA GLU A 346 24.22 -4.96 -11.71
C GLU A 346 23.68 -6.40 -11.74
N HIS A 347 23.64 -7.08 -10.58
CA HIS A 347 22.98 -8.38 -10.49
C HIS A 347 21.46 -8.21 -10.64
N VAL A 348 20.86 -7.24 -9.94
CA VAL A 348 19.43 -6.93 -10.05
C VAL A 348 19.03 -6.62 -11.49
N LYS A 349 19.78 -5.79 -12.21
CA LYS A 349 19.52 -5.48 -13.63
C LYS A 349 19.52 -6.71 -14.54
N ARG A 350 20.29 -7.76 -14.21
CA ARG A 350 20.31 -9.02 -14.99
C ARG A 350 19.21 -9.98 -14.57
N ALA A 351 18.82 -9.96 -13.29
CA ALA A 351 17.85 -10.88 -12.71
C ALA A 351 16.41 -10.40 -12.84
N VAL A 352 16.17 -9.11 -13.11
CA VAL A 352 14.83 -8.50 -13.22
C VAL A 352 14.49 -8.21 -14.68
N GLN A 353 13.32 -8.68 -15.12
CA GLN A 353 12.71 -8.30 -16.39
C GLN A 353 11.33 -7.69 -16.13
N ILE A 354 11.04 -6.55 -16.76
CA ILE A 354 9.76 -5.83 -16.61
C ILE A 354 8.94 -6.03 -17.87
N PHE A 355 7.65 -6.32 -17.71
CA PHE A 355 6.73 -6.64 -18.80
C PHE A 355 5.58 -5.63 -18.87
N ALA A 356 5.02 -5.46 -20.06
CA ALA A 356 3.85 -4.60 -20.31
C ALA A 356 2.52 -5.38 -20.31
N ASP A 357 2.57 -6.71 -20.23
CA ASP A 357 1.40 -7.59 -20.21
C ASP A 357 1.56 -8.67 -19.13
N PRO A 358 0.54 -8.93 -18.30
CA PRO A 358 0.63 -9.90 -17.22
C PRO A 358 0.77 -11.34 -17.73
N TYR A 359 0.28 -11.68 -18.93
CA TYR A 359 0.41 -13.04 -19.48
C TYR A 359 1.84 -13.33 -19.96
N ASP A 360 2.55 -12.32 -20.44
CA ASP A 360 3.97 -12.47 -20.78
C ASP A 360 4.85 -12.56 -19.53
N ALA A 361 4.54 -11.79 -18.49
CA ALA A 361 5.27 -11.84 -17.21
C ALA A 361 5.25 -13.23 -16.56
N VAL A 362 4.17 -14.00 -16.75
CA VAL A 362 3.95 -15.33 -16.13
C VAL A 362 4.41 -16.51 -16.95
N ARG A 363 4.80 -16.28 -18.20
CA ARG A 363 5.20 -17.35 -19.11
C ARG A 363 6.48 -18.03 -18.63
N GLY A 364 6.42 -19.35 -18.45
CA GLY A 364 7.56 -20.16 -18.04
C GLY A 364 8.06 -19.90 -16.62
N THR A 365 7.26 -19.27 -15.75
CA THR A 365 7.63 -19.05 -14.35
C THR A 365 7.16 -20.19 -13.44
N HIS A 366 7.81 -20.35 -12.29
CA HIS A 366 7.51 -21.39 -11.30
C HIS A 366 6.43 -20.94 -10.32
N ALA A 367 6.37 -19.63 -10.08
CA ALA A 367 5.44 -19.03 -9.15
C ALA A 367 4.97 -17.67 -9.66
N LEU A 368 3.73 -17.36 -9.28
CA LEU A 368 3.10 -16.05 -9.40
C LEU A 368 2.91 -15.47 -7.98
N VAL A 369 3.33 -14.24 -7.75
CA VAL A 369 3.19 -13.55 -6.47
C VAL A 369 2.39 -12.27 -6.69
N VAL A 370 1.27 -12.11 -5.99
CA VAL A 370 0.46 -10.88 -6.04
C VAL A 370 0.84 -9.99 -4.87
N CYS A 371 1.42 -8.84 -5.18
CA CYS A 371 1.87 -7.85 -4.19
C CYS A 371 0.97 -6.62 -4.12
N THR A 372 0.11 -6.36 -5.12
CA THR A 372 -0.79 -5.20 -5.18
C THR A 372 -2.17 -5.61 -5.67
N GLU A 373 -3.22 -5.06 -5.06
CA GLU A 373 -4.62 -5.45 -5.28
C GLU A 373 -5.28 -4.84 -6.54
N TRP A 374 -4.58 -4.83 -7.68
CA TRP A 374 -5.16 -4.31 -8.92
C TRP A 374 -6.40 -5.12 -9.35
N ASP A 375 -7.49 -4.43 -9.67
CA ASP A 375 -8.76 -5.06 -10.03
C ASP A 375 -8.64 -5.95 -11.28
N GLU A 376 -7.73 -5.60 -12.21
CA GLU A 376 -7.42 -6.39 -13.40
C GLU A 376 -7.01 -7.84 -13.07
N PHE A 377 -6.24 -8.04 -11.98
CA PHE A 377 -5.71 -9.34 -11.60
C PHE A 377 -6.81 -10.35 -11.27
N VAL A 378 -7.95 -9.88 -10.75
CA VAL A 378 -9.09 -10.75 -10.40
C VAL A 378 -9.68 -11.44 -11.63
N SER A 379 -9.61 -10.77 -12.79
CA SER A 379 -10.31 -11.17 -14.02
C SER A 379 -9.43 -11.88 -15.06
N LEU A 380 -8.15 -12.09 -14.77
CA LEU A 380 -7.21 -12.73 -15.69
C LEU A 380 -7.64 -14.17 -16.04
N ASN A 381 -7.28 -14.61 -17.25
CA ASN A 381 -7.50 -15.99 -17.67
C ASN A 381 -6.46 -16.92 -17.03
N TYR A 382 -6.78 -17.44 -15.84
CA TYR A 382 -5.89 -18.31 -15.08
C TYR A 382 -5.64 -19.69 -15.68
N GLU A 383 -6.51 -20.20 -16.58
CA GLU A 383 -6.24 -21.44 -17.31
C GLU A 383 -5.11 -21.24 -18.33
N ARG A 384 -5.12 -20.10 -19.04
CA ARG A 384 -4.02 -19.69 -19.92
C ARG A 384 -2.73 -19.50 -19.13
N ILE A 385 -2.79 -18.83 -17.98
CA ILE A 385 -1.63 -18.64 -17.10
C ILE A 385 -1.08 -20.00 -16.68
N TYR A 386 -1.94 -20.88 -16.16
CA TYR A 386 -1.54 -22.21 -15.71
C TYR A 386 -0.85 -23.00 -16.82
N ALA A 387 -1.43 -23.04 -18.02
CA ALA A 387 -0.87 -23.75 -19.16
C ALA A 387 0.55 -23.27 -19.53
N SER A 388 0.84 -21.99 -19.30
CA SER A 388 2.12 -21.37 -19.66
C SER A 388 3.22 -21.48 -18.58
N MET A 389 2.87 -21.82 -17.34
CA MET A 389 3.82 -21.88 -16.21
C MET A 389 4.53 -23.24 -16.09
N MET A 390 5.66 -23.27 -15.39
CA MET A 390 6.33 -24.52 -14.99
C MET A 390 5.46 -25.29 -13.97
N LYS A 391 5.69 -26.60 -13.83
CA LYS A 391 4.95 -27.46 -12.90
C LYS A 391 5.88 -28.05 -11.84
N PRO A 392 5.44 -28.16 -10.57
CA PRO A 392 4.18 -27.64 -10.00
C PRO A 392 4.11 -26.11 -10.04
N ALA A 393 2.95 -25.56 -10.42
CA ALA A 393 2.74 -24.11 -10.54
C ALA A 393 2.19 -23.53 -9.24
N TYR A 394 2.89 -22.55 -8.66
CA TYR A 394 2.49 -21.91 -7.41
C TYR A 394 1.86 -20.53 -7.62
N ILE A 395 0.87 -20.20 -6.79
CA ILE A 395 0.33 -18.84 -6.64
C ILE A 395 0.44 -18.43 -5.18
N PHE A 396 1.03 -17.27 -4.92
CA PHE A 396 1.09 -16.63 -3.61
C PHE A 396 0.30 -15.32 -3.66
N ASP A 397 -0.91 -15.33 -3.12
CA ASP A 397 -1.78 -14.16 -3.07
C ASP A 397 -1.56 -13.38 -1.76
N GLY A 398 -0.74 -12.33 -1.83
CA GLY A 398 -0.44 -11.43 -0.72
C GLY A 398 -1.52 -10.37 -0.45
N ARG A 399 -2.63 -10.35 -1.19
CA ARG A 399 -3.71 -9.36 -1.06
C ARG A 399 -5.10 -9.96 -0.84
N LYS A 400 -5.22 -11.29 -0.92
CA LYS A 400 -6.47 -12.05 -0.81
C LYS A 400 -7.54 -11.60 -1.80
N ILE A 401 -7.16 -11.37 -3.06
CA ILE A 401 -8.08 -10.92 -4.12
C ILE A 401 -8.43 -12.00 -5.13
N LEU A 402 -7.70 -13.13 -5.13
CA LEU A 402 -7.86 -14.16 -6.15
C LEU A 402 -8.93 -15.21 -5.79
N PRO A 403 -9.56 -15.85 -6.79
CA PRO A 403 -10.54 -16.91 -6.56
C PRO A 403 -9.83 -18.25 -6.22
N HIS A 404 -9.33 -18.37 -4.99
CA HIS A 404 -8.43 -19.46 -4.57
C HIS A 404 -8.96 -20.87 -4.85
N GLU A 405 -10.25 -21.14 -4.62
CA GLU A 405 -10.83 -22.47 -4.87
C GLU A 405 -10.80 -22.84 -6.36
N ARG A 406 -11.13 -21.88 -7.24
CA ARG A 406 -11.07 -22.07 -8.69
C ARG A 406 -9.64 -22.30 -9.14
N LEU A 407 -8.67 -21.57 -8.58
CA LEU A 407 -7.25 -21.75 -8.88
C LEU A 407 -6.75 -23.16 -8.50
N GLN A 408 -7.17 -23.69 -7.35
CA GLN A 408 -6.87 -25.06 -6.97
C GLN A 408 -7.50 -26.08 -7.90
N GLN A 409 -8.72 -25.84 -8.41
CA GLN A 409 -9.38 -26.71 -9.38
C GLN A 409 -8.64 -26.75 -10.74
N ILE A 410 -8.08 -25.62 -11.19
CA ILE A 410 -7.24 -25.54 -12.38
C ILE A 410 -5.94 -26.37 -12.20
N GLY A 411 -5.44 -26.45 -10.95
CA GLY A 411 -4.27 -27.25 -10.59
C GLY A 411 -3.13 -26.46 -9.97
N PHE A 412 -3.34 -25.19 -9.59
CA PHE A 412 -2.33 -24.40 -8.87
C PHE A 412 -2.17 -24.86 -7.42
N HIS A 413 -0.93 -24.77 -6.95
CA HIS A 413 -0.64 -24.78 -5.52
C HIS A 413 -0.80 -23.36 -4.99
N VAL A 414 -1.95 -23.10 -4.36
CA VAL A 414 -2.32 -21.75 -3.88
C VAL A 414 -1.93 -21.57 -2.42
N GLN A 415 -1.25 -20.46 -2.13
CA GLN A 415 -1.00 -19.93 -0.81
C GLN A 415 -1.56 -18.51 -0.72
N THR A 416 -2.11 -18.13 0.42
CA THR A 416 -2.61 -16.78 0.65
C THR A 416 -2.48 -16.41 2.12
N ILE A 417 -2.44 -15.12 2.41
CA ILE A 417 -2.27 -14.61 3.77
C ILE A 417 -3.50 -14.95 4.61
N GLY A 418 -3.24 -15.42 5.83
CA GLY A 418 -4.25 -15.64 6.86
C GLY A 418 -5.23 -16.77 6.59
N LYS A 419 -4.91 -17.71 5.70
CA LYS A 419 -5.75 -18.88 5.42
C LYS A 419 -4.92 -20.08 5.03
N ARG A 420 -5.09 -21.20 5.74
CA ARG A 420 -4.51 -22.49 5.34
C ARG A 420 -5.41 -23.16 4.30
N LEU A 421 -4.97 -23.20 3.05
CA LEU A 421 -5.67 -23.93 1.99
C LEU A 421 -5.21 -25.40 1.98
N LEU A 422 -6.16 -26.32 2.09
CA LEU A 422 -5.89 -27.75 1.96
C LEU A 422 -5.65 -28.08 0.49
N GLN A 423 -4.53 -28.75 0.18
CA GLN A 423 -4.34 -29.33 -1.15
C GLN A 423 -5.27 -30.55 -1.28
N ARG A 424 -6.10 -30.55 -2.32
CA ARG A 424 -6.88 -31.74 -2.66
C ARG A 424 -5.93 -32.73 -3.35
N SER A 425 -5.62 -33.84 -2.70
CA SER A 425 -4.85 -34.93 -3.30
C SER A 425 -5.59 -35.44 -4.54
N HIS A 426 -4.89 -35.69 -5.65
CA HIS A 426 -5.49 -36.23 -6.89
C HIS A 426 -6.31 -37.52 -6.67
N GLN A 427 -6.02 -38.29 -5.61
CA GLN A 427 -6.79 -39.47 -5.23
C GLN A 427 -8.26 -39.17 -4.85
N HIS A 428 -8.57 -38.00 -4.29
CA HIS A 428 -9.96 -37.66 -3.91
C HIS A 428 -10.81 -37.24 -5.11
N GLN A 429 -10.22 -36.67 -6.16
CA GLN A 429 -10.95 -36.32 -7.40
C GLN A 429 -11.37 -37.58 -8.19
N GLN A 430 -10.52 -38.61 -8.23
CA GLN A 430 -10.87 -39.89 -8.86
C GLN A 430 -11.96 -40.65 -8.09
N GLN A 431 -11.95 -40.58 -6.74
CA GLN A 431 -13.00 -41.20 -5.93
C GLN A 431 -14.35 -40.47 -6.01
N GLN A 432 -14.36 -39.13 -6.14
CA GLN A 432 -15.61 -38.38 -6.35
C GLN A 432 -16.20 -38.58 -7.75
N GLN A 433 -15.38 -38.74 -8.79
CA GLN A 433 -15.87 -39.07 -10.15
C GLN A 433 -16.41 -40.49 -10.28
N GLN A 434 -15.96 -41.44 -9.45
CA GLN A 434 -16.48 -42.82 -9.43
C GLN A 434 -17.76 -42.99 -8.60
N GLN A 435 -18.19 -41.97 -7.84
CA GLN A 435 -19.38 -42.01 -7.00
C GLN A 435 -20.59 -41.26 -7.60
N ASP A 436 -20.49 -40.77 -8.83
CA ASP A 436 -21.63 -40.18 -9.54
C ASP A 436 -22.52 -41.31 -10.13
N PRO A 437 -23.77 -41.51 -9.65
CA PRO A 437 -24.66 -42.57 -10.16
C PRO A 437 -25.18 -42.31 -11.58
N SER A 438 -24.83 -41.17 -12.20
CA SER A 438 -25.36 -40.76 -13.50
C SER A 438 -24.56 -41.26 -14.72
N VAL A 439 -23.42 -41.92 -14.53
CA VAL A 439 -22.64 -42.50 -15.64
C VAL A 439 -23.09 -43.93 -15.94
N ARG A 440 -24.06 -44.09 -16.84
CA ARG A 440 -24.31 -45.40 -17.48
C ARG A 440 -23.15 -45.74 -18.43
N PRO A 441 -22.59 -46.96 -18.41
CA PRO A 441 -21.63 -47.35 -19.44
C PRO A 441 -22.37 -47.49 -20.77
N TYR A 442 -21.80 -46.88 -21.82
CA TYR A 442 -22.24 -47.05 -23.21
C TYR A 442 -22.17 -48.53 -23.62
N PRO A 443 -23.13 -49.03 -24.42
CA PRO A 443 -23.08 -50.41 -24.91
C PRO A 443 -21.98 -50.56 -25.96
N SER A 444 -21.12 -51.56 -25.77
CA SER A 444 -20.09 -51.94 -26.73
C SER A 444 -20.74 -52.50 -28.01
N HIS A 445 -20.20 -52.07 -29.15
CA HIS A 445 -20.54 -52.57 -30.47
C HIS A 445 -20.38 -54.11 -30.54
N GLN A 446 -21.44 -54.77 -31.00
CA GLN A 446 -21.40 -56.15 -31.47
C GLN A 446 -20.46 -56.27 -32.67
N THR A 447 -19.42 -57.09 -32.53
CA THR A 447 -18.76 -57.74 -33.66
C THR A 447 -19.07 -59.23 -33.61
N ASN A 448 -19.72 -59.72 -34.67
CA ASN A 448 -19.93 -61.13 -34.97
C ASN A 448 -18.58 -61.85 -35.12
N GLY A 449 -18.47 -63.07 -34.61
CA GLY A 449 -17.40 -63.98 -35.03
C GLY A 449 -17.14 -65.17 -34.13
N LEU A 450 -17.77 -66.31 -34.49
CA LEU A 450 -17.29 -67.69 -34.32
C LEU A 450 -17.19 -68.25 -32.89
N GLY A 451 -18.17 -69.09 -32.55
CA GLY A 451 -18.13 -69.94 -31.35
C GLY A 451 -17.19 -71.15 -31.51
N PRO A 452 -16.67 -71.72 -30.40
CA PRO A 452 -15.96 -72.99 -30.43
C PRO A 452 -16.85 -74.15 -29.96
N LEU A 453 -16.70 -75.29 -30.66
CA LEU A 453 -17.18 -76.62 -30.27
C LEU A 453 -16.36 -77.18 -29.08
N PRO A 454 -16.88 -78.16 -28.31
CA PRO A 454 -16.27 -78.62 -27.07
C PRO A 454 -15.40 -79.89 -27.20
N ALA A 455 -14.65 -80.13 -26.11
CA ALA A 455 -14.17 -81.41 -25.55
C ALA A 455 -12.81 -81.97 -26.01
N ASN A 456 -11.83 -81.99 -25.07
CA ASN A 456 -11.32 -83.19 -24.39
C ASN A 456 -9.90 -82.98 -23.81
N GLY A 457 -9.62 -83.60 -22.66
CA GLY A 457 -8.29 -84.14 -22.33
C GLY A 457 -7.57 -83.58 -21.11
N ASP A 458 -7.78 -84.26 -19.97
CA ASP A 458 -6.79 -84.75 -18.99
C ASP A 458 -5.72 -83.83 -18.35
N GLY A 459 -5.64 -83.93 -17.01
CA GLY A 459 -4.61 -83.33 -16.14
C GLY A 459 -3.23 -84.01 -16.21
N PRO A 460 -2.35 -83.95 -15.17
CA PRO A 460 -2.60 -83.60 -13.78
C PRO A 460 -1.61 -82.57 -13.15
N SER A 461 -1.94 -82.26 -11.90
CA SER A 461 -1.18 -81.62 -10.82
C SER A 461 0.32 -81.93 -10.69
N ALA A 462 1.09 -80.92 -10.28
CA ALA A 462 2.18 -81.06 -9.29
C ALA A 462 2.46 -79.71 -8.61
N GLN A 463 2.49 -79.73 -7.28
CA GLN A 463 2.99 -78.67 -6.40
C GLN A 463 4.52 -78.70 -6.33
N ALA A 464 5.14 -77.51 -6.28
CA ALA A 464 6.31 -77.17 -5.46
C ALA A 464 6.42 -75.66 -5.37
#